data_AF-A0A936SEM5-F1
#
_entry.id   AF-A0A936SEM5-F1
#
_cell.length_a   1.000
_cell.length_b   1.000
_cell.length_c   1.000
_cell.angle_alpha   90.00
_cell.angle_beta   90.00
_cell.angle_gamma   90.00
#
_symmetry.space_group_name_H-M   'P 1'
#
loop_
_entity.id
_entity.type
_entity.pdbx_description
1 polymer ?
#
loop_
_entity_poly.entity_id
_entity_poly.type
_entity_poly.pdbx_seq_one_letter_code
_entity_poly.pdbx_strand_id
1 'polypeptide(L)'
;MTVKHSTGNSSFNDVNYVFPAFVVANMPMGVVGLIIAAIFAAAMSSISAELNALATASTIDFYRRHFRKEATDKHYVAFGRLATFVWGLFACVVAIYATNLGSLIEVVNKFGSFFYGSLLGVFVLAIGVKRARSRGAFFGLLFGISSVWVASHYTNIEFLWFNVVGCLVTVIAGYLISLTVRNEEKVVAK
;
A
#
# COMPACT_ATOMS: atom_id res chain seq x y z
N MET A 1 -24.25 8.99 -24.56
CA MET A 1 -24.83 10.31 -24.27
C MET A 1 -26.27 10.18 -23.77
N THR A 2 -26.61 9.16 -22.95
CA THR A 2 -28.02 8.76 -22.73
C THR A 2 -28.34 8.41 -21.28
N VAL A 3 -27.81 9.17 -20.31
CA VAL A 3 -28.29 9.18 -18.89
C VAL A 3 -28.21 10.60 -18.30
N LYS A 4 -28.23 11.64 -19.14
CA LYS A 4 -27.98 13.03 -18.70
C LYS A 4 -29.23 13.92 -18.60
N HIS A 5 -30.44 13.40 -18.84
CA HIS A 5 -31.61 14.26 -19.10
C HIS A 5 -32.93 13.92 -18.37
N SER A 6 -32.91 13.36 -17.14
CA SER A 6 -34.17 13.23 -16.39
C SER A 6 -34.13 13.50 -14.87
N THR A 7 -33.02 14.02 -14.35
CA THR A 7 -32.96 14.49 -12.95
C THR A 7 -31.96 15.63 -12.87
N GLY A 8 -32.44 16.85 -12.63
CA GLY A 8 -31.64 18.07 -12.50
C GLY A 8 -30.77 18.11 -11.24
N ASN A 9 -29.95 17.10 -11.02
CA ASN A 9 -28.94 17.08 -9.96
C ASN A 9 -27.61 16.61 -10.56
N SER A 10 -26.64 17.52 -10.69
CA SER A 10 -25.30 17.31 -11.24
C SER A 10 -24.35 16.53 -10.32
N SER A 11 -24.89 15.71 -9.42
CA SER A 11 -24.17 15.13 -8.26
C SER A 11 -24.11 13.60 -8.31
N PHE A 12 -24.06 13.00 -9.49
CA PHE A 12 -23.80 11.56 -9.66
C PHE A 12 -22.36 11.35 -10.15
N ASN A 13 -21.39 11.42 -9.23
CA ASN A 13 -20.00 11.03 -9.46
C ASN A 13 -19.45 10.11 -8.35
N ASP A 14 -20.32 9.50 -7.56
CA ASP A 14 -19.90 8.73 -6.39
C ASP A 14 -19.95 7.23 -6.68
N VAL A 15 -19.06 6.78 -7.57
CA VAL A 15 -18.89 5.36 -7.95
C VAL A 15 -18.70 4.43 -6.74
N ASN A 16 -18.26 4.99 -5.62
CA ASN A 16 -18.06 4.30 -4.36
C ASN A 16 -19.38 3.82 -3.71
N TYR A 17 -20.52 4.46 -4.02
CA TYR A 17 -21.82 4.16 -3.40
C TYR A 17 -22.73 3.28 -4.26
N VAL A 18 -22.32 2.89 -5.47
CA VAL A 18 -23.14 2.08 -6.37
C VAL A 18 -23.55 0.76 -5.71
N PHE A 19 -22.61 0.09 -5.05
CA PHE A 19 -22.86 -1.19 -4.41
C PHE A 19 -23.75 -1.05 -3.15
N PRO A 20 -23.44 -0.17 -2.17
CA PRO A 20 -24.33 0.06 -1.02
C PRO A 20 -25.76 0.48 -1.43
N ALA A 21 -25.89 1.37 -2.41
CA ALA A 21 -27.19 1.84 -2.89
C ALA A 21 -28.01 0.71 -3.53
N PHE A 22 -27.36 -0.14 -4.34
CA PHE A 22 -28.00 -1.30 -4.95
C PHE A 22 -28.52 -2.29 -3.90
N VAL A 23 -27.70 -2.59 -2.88
CA VAL A 23 -28.06 -3.52 -1.80
C VAL A 23 -29.29 -3.02 -1.04
N VAL A 24 -29.31 -1.74 -0.65
CA VAL A 24 -30.44 -1.18 0.10
C VAL A 24 -31.71 -1.09 -0.75
N ALA A 25 -31.59 -0.75 -2.04
CA ALA A 25 -32.74 -0.53 -2.91
C ALA A 25 -33.39 -1.81 -3.45
N ASN A 26 -32.63 -2.91 -3.60
CA ASN A 26 -33.11 -4.10 -4.34
C ASN A 26 -33.16 -5.39 -3.51
N MET A 27 -32.65 -5.39 -2.26
CA MET A 27 -32.62 -6.62 -1.44
C MET A 27 -33.74 -6.65 -0.38
N PRO A 28 -34.20 -7.85 0.01
CA PRO A 28 -35.21 -7.99 1.05
C PRO A 28 -34.68 -7.61 2.43
N MET A 29 -35.60 -7.13 3.27
CA MET A 29 -35.37 -6.85 4.70
C MET A 29 -34.80 -8.11 5.38
N GLY A 30 -33.74 -7.96 6.17
CA GLY A 30 -32.99 -9.07 6.77
C GLY A 30 -31.70 -9.40 6.01
N VAL A 31 -31.77 -9.58 4.67
CA VAL A 31 -30.56 -9.82 3.84
C VAL A 31 -29.69 -8.56 3.78
N VAL A 32 -30.30 -7.38 3.70
CA VAL A 32 -29.59 -6.09 3.81
C VAL A 32 -28.75 -6.02 5.09
N GLY A 33 -29.34 -6.39 6.22
CA GLY A 33 -28.64 -6.39 7.52
C GLY A 33 -27.47 -7.38 7.55
N LEU A 34 -27.66 -8.56 6.98
CA LEU A 34 -26.61 -9.58 6.86
C LEU A 34 -25.46 -9.11 5.97
N ILE A 35 -25.74 -8.49 4.82
CA ILE A 35 -24.73 -7.96 3.92
C ILE A 35 -23.93 -6.84 4.60
N ILE A 36 -24.61 -5.90 5.26
CA ILE A 36 -23.94 -4.81 5.98
C ILE A 36 -23.05 -5.37 7.09
N ALA A 37 -23.54 -6.34 7.87
CA ALA A 37 -22.73 -7.02 8.90
C ALA A 37 -21.50 -7.71 8.31
N ALA A 38 -21.65 -8.40 7.17
CA ALA A 38 -20.53 -9.05 6.47
C ALA A 38 -19.48 -8.05 5.96
N ILE A 39 -19.91 -6.90 5.43
CA ILE A 39 -19.02 -5.81 4.99
C ILE A 39 -18.22 -5.28 6.18
N PHE A 40 -18.88 -5.00 7.31
CA PHE A 40 -18.20 -4.53 8.52
C PHE A 40 -17.22 -5.58 9.07
N ALA A 41 -17.60 -6.86 9.08
CA ALA A 41 -16.73 -7.94 9.52
C ALA A 41 -15.47 -8.06 8.63
N ALA A 42 -15.64 -7.99 7.30
CA ALA A 42 -14.53 -8.02 6.35
C ALA A 42 -13.61 -6.79 6.48
N ALA A 43 -14.19 -5.60 6.62
CA ALA A 43 -13.45 -4.36 6.82
C ALA A 43 -12.66 -4.39 8.13
N MET A 44 -13.29 -4.80 9.23
CA MET A 44 -12.65 -4.88 10.55
C MET A 44 -11.51 -5.90 10.56
N SER A 45 -11.66 -7.04 9.87
CA SER A 45 -10.60 -8.04 9.72
C SER A 45 -9.38 -7.47 9.00
N SER A 46 -9.59 -6.74 7.90
CA SER A 46 -8.52 -6.13 7.11
C SER A 46 -7.81 -5.01 7.89
N ILE A 47 -8.58 -4.08 8.48
CA ILE A 47 -8.04 -2.97 9.28
C ILE A 47 -7.24 -3.49 10.49
N SER A 48 -7.74 -4.52 11.17
CA SER A 48 -7.02 -5.10 12.31
C SER A 48 -5.69 -5.72 11.90
N ALA A 49 -5.64 -6.40 10.74
CA ALA A 49 -4.41 -6.99 10.22
C ALA A 49 -3.39 -5.91 9.81
N GLU A 50 -3.83 -4.86 9.11
CA GLU A 50 -2.99 -3.74 8.69
C GLU A 50 -2.42 -2.95 9.88
N LEU A 51 -3.26 -2.59 10.85
CA LEU A 51 -2.83 -1.88 12.04
C LEU A 51 -1.85 -2.72 12.89
N ASN A 52 -2.08 -4.02 12.99
CA ASN A 52 -1.17 -4.92 13.70
C ASN A 52 0.18 -5.06 12.97
N ALA A 53 0.17 -5.15 11.64
CA ALA A 53 1.40 -5.18 10.85
C ALA A 53 2.21 -3.88 11.00
N LEU A 54 1.55 -2.72 10.92
CA LEU A 54 2.18 -1.41 11.12
C LEU A 54 2.72 -1.24 12.54
N ALA A 55 1.96 -1.65 13.56
CA ALA A 55 2.40 -1.61 14.95
C ALA A 55 3.60 -2.53 15.18
N THR A 56 3.59 -3.73 14.58
CA THR A 56 4.69 -4.68 14.67
C THR A 56 5.95 -4.16 13.99
N ALA A 57 5.85 -3.64 12.76
CA ALA A 57 6.98 -3.03 12.06
C ALA A 57 7.54 -1.84 12.86
N SER A 58 6.68 -0.96 13.39
CA SER A 58 7.10 0.17 14.24
C SER A 58 7.80 -0.30 15.52
N THR A 59 7.32 -1.38 16.13
CA THR A 59 7.85 -1.89 17.41
C THR A 59 9.14 -2.68 17.21
N ILE A 60 9.18 -3.61 16.26
CA ILE A 60 10.29 -4.53 16.08
C ILE A 60 11.38 -3.90 15.22
N ASP A 61 11.03 -3.35 14.04
CA ASP A 61 12.02 -2.90 13.06
C ASP A 61 12.61 -1.54 13.44
N PHE A 62 11.82 -0.66 14.06
CA PHE A 62 12.27 0.66 14.49
C PHE A 62 12.61 0.69 15.99
N TYR A 63 11.62 0.49 16.87
CA TYR A 63 11.79 0.74 18.31
C TYR A 63 12.78 -0.22 18.98
N ARG A 64 12.57 -1.53 18.82
CA ARG A 64 13.45 -2.57 19.38
C ARG A 64 14.84 -2.52 18.78
N ARG A 65 14.95 -2.36 17.46
CA ARG A 65 16.24 -2.37 16.76
C ARG A 65 17.11 -1.14 17.05
N HIS A 66 16.53 0.05 17.21
CA HIS A 66 17.29 1.30 17.27
C HIS A 66 17.27 2.00 18.63
N PHE A 67 16.16 1.94 19.39
CA PHE A 67 16.01 2.72 20.62
C PHE A 67 16.29 1.91 21.88
N ARG A 68 15.60 0.79 22.06
CA ARG A 68 15.73 -0.07 23.24
C ARG A 68 15.80 -1.52 22.81
N LYS A 69 17.02 -2.06 22.75
CA LYS A 69 17.30 -3.44 22.28
C LYS A 69 16.99 -4.52 23.32
N GLU A 70 17.06 -4.18 24.60
CA GLU A 70 16.89 -5.11 25.73
C GLU A 70 15.79 -4.64 26.70
N ALA A 71 14.61 -4.31 26.17
CA ALA A 71 13.45 -4.11 27.03
C ALA A 71 12.71 -5.44 27.27
N THR A 72 11.93 -5.52 28.35
CA THR A 72 11.06 -6.67 28.62
C THR A 72 9.95 -6.76 27.57
N ASP A 73 9.46 -7.97 27.26
CA ASP A 73 8.36 -8.18 26.31
C ASP A 73 7.12 -7.33 26.65
N LYS A 74 6.79 -7.17 27.94
CA LYS A 74 5.70 -6.29 28.40
C LYS A 74 5.83 -4.86 27.90
N HIS A 75 7.06 -4.34 27.83
CA HIS A 75 7.34 -2.99 27.34
C HIS A 75 7.10 -2.88 25.83
N TYR A 76 7.52 -3.89 25.06
CA TYR A 76 7.24 -3.92 23.62
C TYR A 76 5.75 -4.07 23.32
N VAL A 77 5.01 -4.87 24.10
CA VAL A 77 3.54 -4.95 23.96
C VAL A 77 2.88 -3.62 24.30
N ALA A 78 3.32 -2.93 25.36
CA ALA A 78 2.80 -1.61 25.70
C ALA A 78 3.05 -0.59 24.58
N PHE A 79 4.26 -0.57 24.02
CA PHE A 79 4.59 0.28 22.87
C PHE A 79 3.79 -0.11 21.62
N GLY A 80 3.62 -1.39 21.33
CA GLY A 80 2.81 -1.87 20.21
C GLY A 80 1.35 -1.44 20.30
N ARG A 81 0.76 -1.44 21.50
CA ARG A 81 -0.60 -0.89 21.73
C ARG A 81 -0.66 0.61 21.45
N LEU A 82 0.35 1.38 21.90
CA LEU A 82 0.45 2.81 21.60
C LEU A 82 0.61 3.04 20.09
N ALA A 83 1.46 2.28 19.42
CA ALA A 83 1.65 2.37 17.97
C ALA A 83 0.36 2.06 17.22
N THR A 84 -0.39 1.03 17.65
CA THR A 84 -1.71 0.69 17.07
C THR A 84 -2.68 1.87 17.19
N PHE A 85 -2.73 2.51 18.36
CA PHE A 85 -3.58 3.68 18.56
C PHE A 85 -3.18 4.86 17.67
N VAL A 86 -1.87 5.14 17.56
CA VAL A 86 -1.35 6.23 16.71
C VAL A 86 -1.65 5.97 15.23
N TRP A 87 -1.42 4.75 14.74
CA TRP A 87 -1.75 4.37 13.36
C TRP A 87 -3.25 4.39 13.09
N GLY A 88 -4.07 3.97 14.05
CA GLY A 88 -5.53 4.08 13.95
C GLY A 88 -5.99 5.54 13.85
N LEU A 89 -5.45 6.43 14.68
CA LEU A 89 -5.74 7.86 14.60
C LEU A 89 -5.30 8.46 13.27
N PHE A 90 -4.09 8.11 12.81
CA PHE A 90 -3.58 8.52 11.50
C PHE A 90 -4.49 8.06 10.36
N ALA A 91 -4.94 6.80 10.38
CA ALA A 91 -5.87 6.25 9.40
C ALA A 91 -7.21 7.01 9.40
N CYS A 92 -7.76 7.35 10.57
CA CYS A 92 -8.98 8.17 10.66
C CYS A 92 -8.80 9.56 10.03
N VAL A 93 -7.66 10.21 10.27
CA VAL A 93 -7.36 11.52 9.67
C VAL A 93 -7.28 11.39 8.15
N VAL A 94 -6.53 10.42 7.63
CA VAL A 94 -6.42 10.19 6.18
C VAL A 94 -7.77 9.85 5.55
N ALA A 95 -8.61 9.06 6.22
CA ALA A 95 -9.94 8.71 5.75
C ALA A 95 -10.85 9.93 5.52
N ILE A 96 -10.75 10.96 6.37
CA ILE A 96 -11.50 12.22 6.20
C ILE A 96 -11.11 12.92 4.89
N TYR A 97 -9.82 12.94 4.55
CA TYR A 97 -9.34 13.54 3.30
C TYR A 97 -9.65 12.69 2.08
N ALA A 98 -9.63 11.35 2.22
CA ALA A 98 -9.82 10.41 1.13
C ALA A 98 -11.20 10.54 0.43
N THR A 99 -12.23 10.98 1.17
CA THR A 99 -13.59 11.18 0.63
C THR A 99 -13.65 12.15 -0.55
N ASN A 100 -12.69 13.09 -0.66
CA ASN A 100 -12.66 14.09 -1.74
C ASN A 100 -11.78 13.69 -2.93
N LEU A 101 -11.18 12.50 -2.93
CA LEU A 101 -10.19 12.07 -3.93
C LEU A 101 -10.79 11.33 -5.12
N GLY A 102 -12.12 11.27 -5.25
CA GLY A 102 -12.82 10.60 -6.36
C GLY A 102 -13.01 9.10 -6.12
N SER A 103 -12.76 8.28 -7.14
CA SER A 103 -12.88 6.82 -7.00
C SER A 103 -11.83 6.28 -6.04
N LEU A 104 -12.25 5.64 -4.95
CA LEU A 104 -11.33 5.10 -3.95
C LEU A 104 -10.42 4.01 -4.55
N ILE A 105 -10.92 3.24 -5.52
CA ILE A 105 -10.14 2.21 -6.22
C ILE A 105 -9.02 2.83 -7.05
N GLU A 106 -9.29 3.95 -7.72
CA GLU A 106 -8.28 4.67 -8.50
C GLU A 106 -7.20 5.26 -7.58
N VAL A 107 -7.62 5.89 -6.48
CA VAL A 107 -6.72 6.48 -5.49
C VAL A 107 -5.78 5.41 -4.91
N VAL A 108 -6.33 4.31 -4.39
CA VAL A 108 -5.53 3.23 -3.79
C VAL A 108 -4.55 2.64 -4.80
N ASN A 109 -4.96 2.40 -6.04
CA ASN A 109 -4.04 1.85 -7.03
C ASN A 109 -3.00 2.87 -7.50
N LYS A 110 -3.34 4.15 -7.62
CA LYS A 110 -2.39 5.19 -8.01
C LYS A 110 -1.31 5.36 -6.95
N PHE A 111 -1.68 5.44 -5.67
CA PHE A 111 -0.72 5.48 -4.56
C PHE A 111 0.06 4.16 -4.44
N GLY A 112 -0.62 3.02 -4.54
CA GLY A 112 0.00 1.70 -4.48
C GLY A 112 1.04 1.48 -5.57
N SER A 113 0.82 2.02 -6.77
CA SER A 113 1.71 1.80 -7.92
C SER A 113 3.10 2.43 -7.77
N PHE A 114 3.29 3.37 -6.83
CA PHE A 114 4.63 3.86 -6.47
C PHE A 114 5.49 2.80 -5.80
N PHE A 115 4.85 1.92 -5.02
CA PHE A 115 5.53 0.93 -4.19
C PHE A 115 5.49 -0.45 -4.82
N TYR A 116 4.34 -0.90 -5.34
CA TYR A 116 4.15 -2.27 -5.81
C TYR A 116 5.15 -2.67 -6.89
N GLY A 117 5.35 -1.83 -7.92
CA GLY A 117 6.31 -2.10 -8.99
C GLY A 117 7.74 -2.25 -8.46
N SER A 118 8.19 -1.28 -7.66
CA SER A 118 9.55 -1.26 -7.11
C SER A 118 9.79 -2.42 -6.13
N LEU A 119 8.81 -2.75 -5.28
CA LEU A 119 8.88 -3.88 -4.35
C LEU A 119 8.96 -5.21 -5.09
N LEU A 120 8.13 -5.39 -6.13
CA LEU A 120 8.19 -6.53 -7.04
C LEU A 120 9.58 -6.66 -7.68
N GLY A 121 10.16 -5.55 -8.14
CA GLY A 121 11.51 -5.54 -8.71
C GLY A 121 12.58 -6.01 -7.74
N VAL A 122 12.48 -5.66 -6.45
CA VAL A 122 13.38 -6.17 -5.41
C VAL A 122 13.21 -7.69 -5.22
N PHE A 123 11.99 -8.21 -5.21
CA PHE A 123 11.76 -9.66 -5.12
C PHE A 123 12.31 -10.41 -6.34
N VAL A 124 12.13 -9.84 -7.54
CA VAL A 124 12.70 -10.39 -8.78
C VAL A 124 14.23 -10.42 -8.71
N LEU A 125 14.85 -9.36 -8.19
CA LEU A 125 16.30 -9.35 -7.95
C LEU A 125 16.72 -10.41 -6.93
N ALA A 126 16.00 -10.54 -5.82
CA ALA A 126 16.32 -11.48 -4.76
C ALA A 126 16.26 -12.94 -5.23
N ILE A 127 15.24 -13.31 -6.03
CA ILE A 127 15.02 -14.69 -6.47
C ILE A 127 15.75 -14.98 -7.79
N GLY A 128 15.69 -14.06 -8.75
CA GLY A 128 16.15 -14.28 -10.12
C GLY A 128 17.63 -13.98 -10.36
N VAL A 129 18.28 -13.18 -9.51
CA VAL A 129 19.67 -12.73 -9.74
C VAL A 129 20.60 -13.27 -8.67
N LYS A 130 21.39 -14.30 -9.03
CA LYS A 130 22.39 -14.95 -8.15
C LYS A 130 23.46 -14.00 -7.59
N ARG A 131 23.66 -12.85 -8.22
CA ARG A 131 24.63 -11.81 -7.84
C ARG A 131 24.00 -10.61 -7.11
N ALA A 132 22.70 -10.63 -6.78
CA ALA A 132 22.06 -9.52 -6.10
C ALA A 132 22.68 -9.29 -4.70
N ARG A 133 23.06 -8.05 -4.42
CA ARG A 133 23.62 -7.60 -3.13
C ARG A 133 22.64 -6.68 -2.40
N SER A 134 22.74 -6.62 -1.07
CA SER A 134 21.84 -5.83 -0.22
C SER A 134 21.83 -4.34 -0.60
N ARG A 135 22.98 -3.69 -0.87
CA ARG A 135 22.98 -2.32 -1.37
C ARG A 135 22.34 -2.19 -2.76
N GLY A 136 22.56 -3.16 -3.64
CA GLY A 136 21.95 -3.14 -4.98
C GLY A 136 20.42 -3.19 -4.92
N ALA A 137 19.86 -4.06 -4.08
CA ALA A 137 18.41 -4.10 -3.84
C ALA A 137 17.89 -2.78 -3.23
N PHE A 138 18.60 -2.23 -2.24
CA PHE A 138 18.20 -0.98 -1.58
C PHE A 138 18.21 0.23 -2.53
N PHE A 139 19.32 0.46 -3.25
CA PHE A 139 19.40 1.56 -4.21
C PHE A 139 18.52 1.33 -5.44
N GLY A 140 18.37 0.08 -5.89
CA GLY A 140 17.43 -0.28 -6.95
C GLY A 140 15.98 0.05 -6.58
N LEU A 141 15.57 -0.20 -5.33
CA LEU A 141 14.26 0.19 -4.82
C LEU A 141 14.08 1.71 -4.87
N LEU A 142 15.07 2.48 -4.41
CA LEU A 142 15.02 3.95 -4.44
C LEU A 142 14.91 4.47 -5.87
N PHE A 143 15.73 3.97 -6.80
CA PHE A 143 15.65 4.37 -8.22
C PHE A 143 14.31 3.99 -8.86
N GLY A 144 13.73 2.84 -8.51
CA GLY A 144 12.40 2.44 -8.97
C GLY A 144 11.33 3.43 -8.53
N ILE A 145 11.28 3.75 -7.23
CA ILE A 145 10.31 4.71 -6.67
C ILE A 145 10.50 6.10 -7.30
N SER A 146 11.75 6.56 -7.43
CA SER A 146 12.06 7.84 -8.08
C SER A 146 11.64 7.85 -9.56
N SER A 147 11.82 6.74 -10.28
CA SER A 147 11.41 6.65 -11.68
C SER A 147 9.90 6.74 -11.86
N VAL A 148 9.12 6.14 -10.97
CA VAL A 148 7.66 6.25 -10.97
C VAL A 148 7.23 7.68 -10.66
N TRP A 149 7.89 8.34 -9.70
CA TRP A 149 7.62 9.74 -9.39
C TRP A 149 7.88 10.67 -10.58
N VAL A 150 9.00 10.48 -11.28
CA VAL A 150 9.29 11.20 -12.54
C VAL A 150 8.25 10.86 -13.61
N ALA A 151 7.97 9.57 -13.83
CA ALA A 151 7.00 9.15 -14.84
C ALA A 151 5.61 9.75 -14.59
N SER A 152 5.18 9.83 -13.33
CA SER A 152 3.90 10.43 -12.92
C SER A 152 3.82 11.94 -13.15
N HIS A 153 4.94 12.66 -13.17
CA HIS A 153 4.97 14.10 -13.42
C HIS A 153 5.14 14.46 -14.90
N TYR A 154 5.89 13.65 -15.66
CA TYR A 154 6.29 13.98 -17.03
C TYR A 154 5.55 13.20 -18.11
N THR A 155 4.74 12.20 -17.75
CA THR A 155 4.12 11.30 -18.73
C THR A 155 2.62 11.12 -18.47
N ASN A 156 1.81 11.18 -19.53
CA ASN A 156 0.38 10.88 -19.49
C ASN A 156 0.12 9.36 -19.66
N ILE A 157 0.80 8.52 -18.90
CA ILE A 157 0.57 7.07 -18.92
C ILE A 157 -0.38 6.72 -17.78
N GLU A 158 -1.29 5.78 -18.04
CA GLU A 158 -2.17 5.21 -17.02
C GLU A 158 -1.40 4.64 -15.82
N PHE A 159 -1.95 4.83 -14.62
CA PHE A 159 -1.27 4.53 -13.37
C PHE A 159 -0.81 3.07 -13.23
N LEU A 160 -1.45 2.12 -13.93
CA LEU A 160 -1.03 0.71 -13.93
C LEU A 160 0.37 0.50 -14.51
N TRP A 161 0.77 1.30 -15.51
CA TRP A 161 2.09 1.18 -16.15
C TRP A 161 3.23 1.58 -15.23
N PHE A 162 2.96 2.39 -14.20
CA PHE A 162 3.96 2.73 -13.20
C PHE A 162 4.50 1.49 -12.48
N ASN A 163 3.69 0.43 -12.33
CA ASN A 163 4.15 -0.82 -11.77
C ASN A 163 5.23 -1.49 -12.64
N VAL A 164 5.04 -1.47 -13.95
CA VAL A 164 5.99 -2.05 -14.91
C VAL A 164 7.27 -1.24 -14.94
N VAL A 165 7.15 0.10 -15.02
CA VAL A 165 8.31 1.01 -15.02
C VAL A 165 9.12 0.88 -13.73
N GLY A 166 8.46 0.94 -12.57
CA GLY A 166 9.13 0.81 -11.27
C GLY A 166 9.85 -0.53 -11.13
N CYS A 167 9.21 -1.63 -11.54
CA CYS A 167 9.82 -2.97 -11.52
C CYS A 167 11.07 -3.05 -12.42
N LEU A 168 10.96 -2.63 -13.68
CA LEU A 168 12.06 -2.70 -14.64
C LEU A 168 13.24 -1.84 -14.17
N VAL A 169 12.98 -0.60 -13.73
CA VAL A 169 14.03 0.29 -13.26
C VAL A 169 14.69 -0.28 -12.00
N THR A 170 13.91 -0.81 -11.05
CA THR A 170 14.49 -1.44 -9.86
C THR A 170 15.39 -2.62 -10.21
N VAL A 171 14.94 -3.52 -11.10
CA VAL A 171 15.75 -4.67 -11.51
C VAL A 171 17.03 -4.23 -12.23
N ILE A 172 16.94 -3.31 -13.19
CA ILE A 172 18.09 -2.85 -13.96
C ILE A 172 19.09 -2.10 -13.07
N ALA A 173 18.62 -1.10 -12.31
CA ALA A 173 19.48 -0.32 -11.44
C ALA A 173 20.09 -1.19 -10.32
N GLY A 174 19.28 -2.04 -9.70
CA GLY A 174 19.76 -2.93 -8.65
C GLY A 174 20.74 -4.00 -9.14
N TYR A 175 20.57 -4.49 -10.37
CA TYR A 175 21.54 -5.37 -11.01
C TYR A 175 22.87 -4.66 -11.28
N LEU A 176 22.84 -3.48 -11.90
CA LEU A 176 24.04 -2.69 -12.22
C LEU A 176 24.84 -2.33 -10.97
N ILE A 177 24.17 -1.91 -9.90
CA ILE A 177 24.81 -1.57 -8.62
C ILE A 177 25.35 -2.83 -7.93
N SER A 178 24.66 -3.97 -8.05
CA SER A 178 25.17 -5.22 -7.50
C SER A 178 26.46 -5.71 -8.20
N LEU A 179 26.72 -5.30 -9.44
CA LEU A 179 27.97 -5.62 -10.14
C LEU A 179 29.17 -4.81 -9.64
N THR A 180 28.96 -3.56 -9.22
CA THR A 180 30.03 -2.70 -8.71
C THR A 180 30.38 -3.01 -7.25
N VAL A 181 29.43 -3.53 -6.47
CA VAL A 181 29.61 -3.83 -5.05
C VAL A 181 30.10 -5.27 -4.84
N ARG A 182 31.42 -5.44 -4.72
CA ARG A 182 32.08 -6.75 -4.65
C ARG A 182 32.08 -7.41 -3.25
N ASN A 183 31.94 -6.64 -2.16
CA ASN A 183 32.23 -7.08 -0.78
C ASN A 183 31.02 -7.21 0.17
N GLU A 184 29.79 -7.31 -0.32
CA GLU A 184 28.60 -7.35 0.55
C GLU A 184 27.97 -8.71 0.73
N GLU A 185 27.19 -8.87 1.79
CA GLU A 185 26.30 -10.03 1.93
C GLU A 185 25.30 -10.09 0.77
N LYS A 186 24.97 -11.32 0.35
CA LYS A 186 23.96 -11.55 -0.68
C LYS A 186 22.58 -11.22 -0.10
N VAL A 187 21.67 -10.72 -0.94
CA VAL A 187 20.28 -10.46 -0.54
C VAL A 187 19.61 -11.73 -0.01
N VAL A 188 20.00 -12.89 -0.54
CA VAL A 188 19.62 -14.21 -0.02
C VAL A 188 20.60 -14.61 1.08
N ALA A 189 20.40 -14.08 2.28
CA ALA A 189 21.10 -14.51 3.48
C ALA A 189 20.18 -15.39 4.33
N LYS A 190 20.34 -16.70 4.13
CA LYS A 190 19.85 -17.86 4.92
C LYS A 190 18.35 -18.17 4.86
#